data_AF-A0A957PTF2-F1
#
_entry.id   AF-A0A957PTF2-F1
#
_cell.length_a   1.000
_cell.length_b   1.000
_cell.length_c   1.000
_cell.angle_alpha   90.00
_cell.angle_beta   90.00
_cell.angle_gamma   90.00
#
_symmetry.space_group_name_H-M   'P 1'
#
loop_
_entity.id
_entity.type
_entity.pdbx_description
1 polymer ?
#
loop_
_entity_poly.entity_id
_entity_poly.type
_entity_poly.pdbx_seq_one_letter_code
_entity_poly.pdbx_strand_id
1 'polypeptide(L)'
;MRRILLLDIDGVLVQPGGYRAALRATVKRFIGDYVIEEDVPVSMEKRGISSEWDMSPLIIAAYWEDVLSRQPMENLSDDPVIAGEQIQNQRKVEEPKHLSIPAFELMDGQYPVEAAYEAGCFPSIPGGLRNNLMTESRDVYKSHTFRTFQHFTLGSEMFRSTYQVPAEFEAQSLLLTEDKANINADIRERLRHERNFIAGFTARPSKPPKEWDGSQRGYAPEAELGLELAGLADIPLMAFGKLEFIAAQHGLNPATLMKPSPFHALAGILAAWTGDELLALNAAYDWYTSGKLNGQFSELPRSFELYVIEDTMGGVRATRAAGEILREAGFEVSIHTLGLTSGIEQKAEAFRKSDVPFFENWESLLEQAGL
;
A
#
# COMPACT_ATOMS: atom_id res chain seq x y z
N MET A 1 20.28 5.90 25.97
CA MET A 1 19.08 5.06 26.02
C MET A 1 18.97 4.30 24.70
N ARG A 2 18.39 3.09 24.66
CA ARG A 2 18.15 2.37 23.39
C ARG A 2 16.94 3.00 22.69
N ARG A 3 16.93 2.97 21.36
CA ARG A 3 15.88 3.53 20.53
C ARG A 3 15.29 2.46 19.64
N ILE A 4 13.97 2.39 19.58
CA ILE A 4 13.24 1.56 18.62
C ILE A 4 12.60 2.52 17.60
N LEU A 5 12.89 2.35 16.32
CA LEU A 5 12.42 3.21 15.25
C LEU A 5 11.53 2.41 14.29
N LEU A 6 10.29 2.87 14.13
CA LEU A 6 9.39 2.41 13.08
C LEU A 6 9.47 3.39 11.91
N LEU A 7 9.83 2.88 10.74
CA LEU A 7 10.04 3.67 9.54
C LEU A 7 8.97 3.31 8.52
N ASP A 8 8.10 4.24 8.17
CA ASP A 8 7.25 4.02 7.00
C ASP A 8 8.10 3.99 5.72
N ILE A 9 7.54 3.40 4.66
CA ILE A 9 8.23 3.32 3.37
C ILE A 9 7.81 4.51 2.50
N ASP A 10 6.51 4.72 2.31
CA ASP A 10 5.98 5.70 1.38
C ASP A 10 6.09 7.11 1.96
N GLY A 11 6.66 8.04 1.21
CA GLY A 11 6.89 9.42 1.67
C GLY A 11 7.98 9.56 2.74
N VAL A 12 8.48 8.46 3.31
CA VAL A 12 9.54 8.43 4.33
C VAL A 12 10.83 7.87 3.76
N LEU A 13 10.95 6.55 3.54
CA LEU A 13 12.16 5.95 2.98
C LEU A 13 12.22 6.08 1.45
N VAL A 14 11.05 6.15 0.82
CA VAL A 14 10.87 6.14 -0.63
C VAL A 14 9.85 7.21 -1.03
N GLN A 15 10.17 7.98 -2.07
CA GLN A 15 9.19 8.79 -2.79
C GLN A 15 8.42 7.87 -3.75
N PRO A 16 7.10 7.68 -3.54
CA PRO A 16 6.31 6.80 -4.40
C PRO A 16 6.13 7.41 -5.80
N GLY A 17 6.37 6.60 -6.82
CA GLY A 17 6.11 6.90 -8.22
C GLY A 17 5.59 5.69 -9.01
N GLY A 18 5.97 4.47 -8.59
CA GLY A 18 5.69 3.23 -9.30
C GLY A 18 4.20 2.90 -9.41
N TYR A 19 3.41 3.07 -8.36
CA TYR A 19 1.96 2.78 -8.44
C TYR A 19 1.23 3.70 -9.41
N ARG A 20 1.54 5.00 -9.41
CA ARG A 20 0.91 5.95 -10.34
C ARG A 20 1.32 5.66 -11.79
N ALA A 21 2.57 5.27 -12.01
CA ALA A 21 3.03 4.83 -13.32
C ALA A 21 2.34 3.51 -13.74
N ALA A 22 2.19 2.55 -12.84
CA ALA A 22 1.49 1.28 -13.07
C ALA A 22 0.01 1.48 -13.38
N LEU A 23 -0.67 2.41 -12.71
CA LEU A 23 -2.05 2.83 -13.02
C LEU A 23 -2.13 3.29 -14.48
N ARG A 24 -1.28 4.24 -14.87
CA ARG A 24 -1.24 4.81 -16.23
C ARG A 24 -0.94 3.74 -17.28
N ALA A 25 0.05 2.88 -17.03
CA ALA A 25 0.44 1.80 -17.93
C ALA A 25 -0.67 0.74 -18.07
N THR A 26 -1.34 0.41 -16.97
CA THR A 26 -2.48 -0.51 -16.95
C THR A 26 -3.60 0.04 -17.80
N VAL A 27 -4.10 1.24 -17.51
CA VAL A 27 -5.19 1.85 -18.27
C VAL A 27 -4.83 1.95 -19.75
N LYS A 28 -3.61 2.40 -20.09
CA LYS A 28 -3.13 2.48 -21.48
C LYS A 28 -3.27 1.17 -22.24
N ARG A 29 -3.06 0.02 -21.58
CA ARG A 29 -3.22 -1.30 -22.22
C ARG A 29 -4.66 -1.59 -22.64
N PHE A 30 -5.65 -1.09 -21.90
CA PHE A 30 -7.07 -1.36 -22.16
C PHE A 30 -7.75 -0.32 -23.05
N ILE A 31 -7.29 0.94 -23.03
CA ILE A 31 -7.96 2.05 -23.73
C ILE A 31 -7.09 2.80 -24.75
N GLY A 32 -5.82 2.42 -24.90
CA GLY A 32 -4.87 2.99 -25.86
C GLY A 32 -4.13 4.21 -25.32
N ASP A 33 -3.65 5.09 -26.21
CA ASP A 33 -2.84 6.27 -25.88
C ASP A 33 -3.62 7.43 -25.21
N TYR A 34 -4.83 7.16 -24.71
CA TYR A 34 -5.62 8.14 -23.98
C TYR A 34 -4.87 8.67 -22.76
N VAL A 35 -4.73 9.99 -22.67
CA VAL A 35 -4.01 10.65 -21.57
C VAL A 35 -4.97 10.90 -20.41
N ILE A 36 -4.72 10.22 -19.29
CA ILE A 36 -5.45 10.44 -18.04
C ILE A 36 -4.96 11.74 -17.40
N GLU A 37 -5.84 12.73 -17.32
CA GLU A 37 -5.64 13.95 -16.56
C GLU A 37 -5.46 13.65 -15.06
N GLU A 38 -4.52 14.31 -14.37
CA GLU A 38 -4.30 14.09 -12.93
C GLU A 38 -5.52 14.45 -12.07
N ASP A 39 -6.39 15.34 -12.56
CA ASP A 39 -7.63 15.68 -11.86
C ASP A 39 -8.56 14.47 -11.70
N VAL A 40 -8.46 13.44 -12.55
CA VAL A 40 -9.28 12.22 -12.45
C VAL A 40 -8.92 11.43 -11.19
N PRO A 41 -7.68 10.91 -11.00
CA PRO A 41 -7.31 10.26 -9.74
C PRO A 41 -7.47 11.16 -8.51
N VAL A 42 -7.12 12.44 -8.59
CA VAL A 42 -7.27 13.39 -7.47
C VAL A 42 -8.74 13.54 -7.06
N SER A 43 -9.68 13.54 -8.02
CA SER A 43 -11.11 13.58 -7.71
C SER A 43 -11.62 12.30 -7.02
N MET A 44 -11.03 11.15 -7.38
CA MET A 44 -11.34 9.85 -6.77
C MET A 44 -10.83 9.78 -5.33
N GLU A 45 -9.60 10.24 -5.08
CA GLU A 45 -9.01 10.32 -3.73
C GLU A 45 -9.84 11.19 -2.80
N LYS A 46 -10.31 12.36 -3.28
CA LYS A 46 -11.22 13.24 -2.52
C LYS A 46 -12.53 12.56 -2.12
N ARG A 47 -12.95 11.53 -2.87
CA ARG A 47 -14.15 10.73 -2.61
C ARG A 47 -13.86 9.48 -1.76
N GLY A 48 -12.62 9.27 -1.31
CA GLY A 48 -12.22 8.09 -0.54
C GLY A 48 -11.75 6.90 -1.37
N ILE A 49 -11.56 7.06 -2.67
CA ILE A 49 -11.04 6.02 -3.58
C ILE A 49 -9.56 6.30 -3.80
N SER A 50 -8.70 5.74 -2.95
CA SER A 50 -7.27 6.07 -2.93
C SER A 50 -6.36 4.98 -3.48
N SER A 51 -6.88 3.76 -3.72
CA SER A 51 -6.09 2.65 -4.25
C SER A 51 -6.12 2.64 -5.78
N GLU A 52 -4.94 2.60 -6.40
CA GLU A 52 -4.80 2.46 -7.85
C GLU A 52 -5.39 1.16 -8.39
N TRP A 53 -5.55 0.14 -7.52
CA TRP A 53 -6.20 -1.12 -7.85
C TRP A 53 -7.69 -0.93 -8.16
N ASP A 54 -8.35 -0.01 -7.48
CA ASP A 54 -9.74 0.37 -7.75
C ASP A 54 -9.84 1.47 -8.82
N MET A 55 -8.87 2.39 -8.86
CA MET A 55 -8.86 3.46 -9.86
C MET A 55 -8.73 2.90 -11.28
N SER A 56 -7.87 1.90 -11.50
CA SER A 56 -7.62 1.32 -12.82
C SER A 56 -8.91 0.84 -13.50
N PRO A 57 -9.69 -0.11 -12.94
CA PRO A 57 -10.92 -0.58 -13.57
C PRO A 57 -12.00 0.51 -13.66
N LEU A 58 -12.10 1.44 -12.71
CA LEU A 58 -13.07 2.54 -12.77
C LEU A 58 -12.77 3.52 -13.92
N ILE A 59 -11.51 3.85 -14.15
CA ILE A 59 -11.09 4.71 -15.27
C ILE A 59 -11.35 4.02 -16.61
N ILE A 60 -11.01 2.73 -16.72
CA ILE A 60 -11.29 1.93 -17.91
C ILE A 60 -12.80 1.87 -18.19
N ALA A 61 -13.60 1.61 -17.15
CA ALA A 61 -15.05 1.55 -17.26
C ALA A 61 -15.65 2.90 -17.68
N ALA A 62 -15.20 4.01 -17.10
CA ALA A 62 -15.68 5.35 -17.48
C ALA A 62 -15.37 5.69 -18.94
N TYR A 63 -14.19 5.31 -19.42
CA TYR A 63 -13.82 5.50 -20.81
C TYR A 63 -14.67 4.62 -21.76
N TRP A 64 -14.84 3.34 -21.45
CA TRP A 64 -15.67 2.44 -22.26
C TRP A 64 -17.15 2.85 -22.23
N GLU A 65 -17.67 3.32 -21.10
CA GLU A 65 -19.03 3.86 -20.99
C GLU A 65 -19.27 5.02 -21.95
N ASP A 66 -18.35 5.99 -21.99
CA ASP A 66 -18.45 7.13 -22.90
C ASP A 66 -18.38 6.73 -24.38
N VAL A 67 -17.51 5.76 -24.71
CA VAL A 67 -17.42 5.24 -26.09
C VAL A 67 -18.69 4.46 -26.47
N LEU A 68 -19.13 3.51 -25.63
CA LEU A 68 -20.22 2.60 -25.94
C LEU A 68 -21.60 3.27 -25.89
N SER A 69 -21.77 4.31 -25.07
CA SER A 69 -22.99 5.12 -25.07
C SER A 69 -23.19 5.91 -26.38
N ARG A 70 -22.08 6.33 -27.04
CA ARG A 70 -22.10 7.04 -28.32
C ARG A 70 -22.03 6.10 -29.53
N GLN A 71 -21.39 4.96 -29.36
CA GLN A 71 -21.23 3.92 -30.37
C GLN A 71 -21.43 2.54 -29.74
N PRO A 72 -22.68 2.05 -29.62
CA PRO A 72 -22.92 0.69 -29.19
C PRO A 72 -22.21 -0.32 -30.12
N MET A 73 -21.53 -1.30 -29.53
CA MET A 73 -20.84 -2.37 -30.24
C MET A 73 -21.46 -3.71 -29.90
N GLU A 74 -21.78 -4.50 -30.92
CA GLU A 74 -22.32 -5.86 -30.73
C GLU A 74 -21.17 -6.87 -30.67
N ASN A 75 -21.40 -8.01 -29.99
CA ASN A 75 -20.46 -9.14 -29.91
C ASN A 75 -19.10 -8.80 -29.29
N LEU A 76 -19.07 -7.88 -28.33
CA LEU A 76 -17.91 -7.71 -27.45
C LEU A 76 -17.71 -8.97 -26.61
N SER A 77 -16.44 -9.34 -26.42
CA SER A 77 -16.06 -10.38 -25.47
C SER A 77 -16.39 -9.97 -24.05
N ASP A 78 -16.71 -10.94 -23.19
CA ASP A 78 -16.79 -10.71 -21.75
C ASP A 78 -15.39 -10.67 -21.09
N ASP A 79 -14.34 -11.06 -21.80
CA ASP A 79 -12.94 -10.90 -21.37
C ASP A 79 -12.50 -9.43 -21.56
N PRO A 80 -12.10 -8.72 -20.48
CA PRO A 80 -11.73 -7.31 -20.56
C PRO A 80 -10.55 -7.00 -21.47
N VAL A 81 -9.58 -7.90 -21.62
CA VAL A 81 -8.41 -7.67 -22.49
C VAL A 81 -8.86 -7.72 -23.94
N ILE A 82 -9.60 -8.77 -24.31
CA ILE A 82 -10.12 -8.93 -25.68
C ILE A 82 -11.10 -7.80 -26.02
N ALA A 83 -11.99 -7.44 -25.08
CA ALA A 83 -12.93 -6.35 -25.26
C ALA A 83 -12.22 -5.00 -25.45
N GLY A 84 -11.15 -4.73 -24.68
CA GLY A 84 -10.34 -3.54 -24.84
C GLY A 84 -9.75 -3.41 -26.25
N GLU A 85 -9.22 -4.49 -26.81
CA GLU A 85 -8.72 -4.53 -28.19
C GLU A 85 -9.86 -4.33 -29.21
N GLN A 86 -11.00 -4.99 -29.00
CA GLN A 86 -12.17 -4.84 -29.88
C GLN A 86 -12.68 -3.40 -29.90
N ILE A 87 -12.84 -2.76 -28.73
CA ILE A 87 -13.31 -1.38 -28.61
C ILE A 87 -12.32 -0.43 -29.30
N GLN A 88 -11.02 -0.57 -29.04
CA GLN A 88 -9.99 0.28 -29.66
C GLN A 88 -9.99 0.15 -31.19
N ASN A 89 -10.09 -1.06 -31.73
CA ASN A 89 -10.06 -1.30 -33.17
C ASN A 89 -11.35 -0.87 -33.89
N GLN A 90 -12.49 -0.92 -33.21
CA GLN A 90 -13.80 -0.63 -33.80
C GLN A 90 -14.29 0.80 -33.55
N ARG A 91 -13.67 1.53 -32.62
CA ARG A 91 -14.04 2.91 -32.29
C ARG A 91 -13.90 3.83 -33.51
N LYS A 92 -14.98 4.54 -33.82
CA LYS A 92 -15.04 5.59 -34.84
C LYS A 92 -15.34 6.97 -34.25
N VAL A 93 -15.76 7.00 -32.99
CA VAL A 93 -16.01 8.24 -32.24
C VAL A 93 -14.71 8.82 -31.69
N GLU A 94 -14.67 10.14 -31.53
CA GLU A 94 -13.54 10.83 -30.87
C GLU A 94 -13.41 10.38 -29.41
N GLU A 95 -12.19 10.46 -28.86
CA GLU A 95 -11.94 10.15 -27.45
C GLU A 95 -12.71 11.12 -26.53
N PRO A 96 -13.14 10.67 -25.34
CA PRO A 96 -13.73 11.55 -24.34
C PRO A 96 -12.78 12.69 -23.99
N LYS A 97 -13.25 13.94 -24.09
CA LYS A 97 -12.45 15.10 -23.67
C LYS A 97 -12.18 15.11 -22.17
N HIS A 98 -13.14 14.61 -21.38
CA HIS A 98 -13.01 14.49 -19.93
C HIS A 98 -13.65 13.18 -19.49
N LEU A 99 -12.96 12.45 -18.61
CA LEU A 99 -13.53 11.28 -17.93
C LEU A 99 -14.22 11.72 -16.66
N SER A 100 -15.42 11.19 -16.44
CA SER A 100 -16.16 11.37 -15.20
C SER A 100 -16.50 10.02 -14.61
N ILE A 101 -16.03 9.76 -13.38
CA ILE A 101 -16.45 8.59 -12.61
C ILE A 101 -17.78 8.93 -11.95
N PRO A 102 -18.87 8.18 -12.22
CA PRO A 102 -20.17 8.42 -11.59
C PRO A 102 -20.08 8.45 -10.06
N ALA A 103 -20.97 9.20 -9.42
CA ALA A 103 -21.11 9.16 -7.96
C ALA A 103 -21.78 7.84 -7.54
N PHE A 104 -21.25 7.23 -6.48
CA PHE A 104 -21.80 6.04 -5.82
C PHE A 104 -21.41 6.10 -4.34
N GLU A 105 -22.15 5.40 -3.49
CA GLU A 105 -21.86 5.30 -2.07
C GLU A 105 -20.74 4.28 -1.82
N LEU A 106 -19.78 4.64 -0.98
CA LEU A 106 -18.78 3.68 -0.49
C LEU A 106 -19.40 2.89 0.67
N MET A 107 -19.25 1.57 0.64
CA MET A 107 -19.73 0.69 1.70
C MET A 107 -18.56 0.13 2.52
N ASP A 108 -18.70 0.16 3.84
CA ASP A 108 -17.70 -0.39 4.75
C ASP A 108 -17.50 -1.89 4.49
N GLY A 109 -16.24 -2.30 4.34
CA GLY A 109 -15.88 -3.70 4.06
C GLY A 109 -16.00 -4.11 2.59
N GLN A 110 -16.34 -3.18 1.68
CA GLN A 110 -16.40 -3.42 0.24
C GLN A 110 -15.38 -2.54 -0.50
N TYR A 111 -14.82 -3.06 -1.59
CA TYR A 111 -13.93 -2.28 -2.43
C TYR A 111 -14.70 -1.29 -3.32
N PRO A 112 -14.18 -0.06 -3.55
CA PRO A 112 -14.89 0.97 -4.32
C PRO A 112 -15.39 0.53 -5.69
N VAL A 113 -14.64 -0.29 -6.43
CA VAL A 113 -15.05 -0.75 -7.75
C VAL A 113 -16.23 -1.73 -7.69
N GLU A 114 -16.31 -2.55 -6.65
CA GLU A 114 -17.45 -3.46 -6.42
C GLU A 114 -18.69 -2.67 -6.02
N ALA A 115 -18.53 -1.66 -5.15
CA ALA A 115 -19.62 -0.75 -4.78
C ALA A 115 -20.19 -0.01 -6.02
N ALA A 116 -19.32 0.43 -6.95
CA ALA A 116 -19.75 1.03 -8.21
C ALA A 116 -20.52 0.04 -9.10
N TYR A 117 -20.10 -1.22 -9.15
CA TYR A 117 -20.79 -2.27 -9.90
C TYR A 117 -22.20 -2.52 -9.34
N GLU A 118 -22.33 -2.65 -8.03
CA GLU A 118 -23.62 -2.86 -7.35
C GLU A 118 -24.55 -1.66 -7.46
N ALA A 119 -24.00 -0.43 -7.45
CA ALA A 119 -24.74 0.79 -7.72
C ALA A 119 -25.22 0.90 -9.18
N GLY A 120 -24.86 -0.04 -10.04
CA GLY A 120 -25.28 -0.07 -11.44
C GLY A 120 -24.54 0.93 -12.33
N CYS A 121 -23.36 1.41 -11.93
CA CYS A 121 -22.54 2.30 -12.75
C CYS A 121 -22.16 1.65 -14.10
N PHE A 122 -21.90 2.49 -15.10
CA PHE A 122 -21.46 2.10 -16.44
C PHE A 122 -22.41 1.14 -17.19
N PRO A 123 -23.70 1.50 -17.36
CA PRO A 123 -24.71 0.62 -17.94
C PRO A 123 -24.57 0.37 -19.45
N SER A 124 -23.78 1.17 -20.17
CA SER A 124 -23.53 0.98 -21.60
C SER A 124 -22.51 -0.14 -21.86
N ILE A 125 -21.79 -0.60 -20.84
CA ILE A 125 -20.92 -1.78 -20.90
C ILE A 125 -21.79 -3.05 -20.79
N PRO A 126 -21.66 -4.03 -21.71
CA PRO A 126 -22.36 -5.31 -21.63
C PRO A 126 -22.19 -5.99 -20.27
N GLY A 127 -23.26 -6.62 -19.76
CA GLY A 127 -23.31 -7.10 -18.37
C GLY A 127 -22.20 -8.09 -17.99
N GLY A 128 -21.87 -9.05 -18.84
CA GLY A 128 -20.79 -10.03 -18.59
C GLY A 128 -19.41 -9.37 -18.54
N LEU A 129 -19.09 -8.55 -19.55
CA LEU A 129 -17.89 -7.72 -19.56
C LEU A 129 -17.77 -6.80 -18.34
N ARG A 130 -18.86 -6.11 -17.98
CA ARG A 130 -18.91 -5.22 -16.82
C ARG A 130 -18.64 -5.98 -15.51
N ASN A 131 -19.24 -7.16 -15.35
CA ASN A 131 -18.99 -8.03 -14.22
C ASN A 131 -17.50 -8.41 -14.14
N ASN A 132 -16.91 -8.87 -15.24
CA ASN A 132 -15.51 -9.30 -15.27
C ASN A 132 -14.50 -8.16 -15.12
N LEU A 133 -14.90 -6.92 -15.43
CA LEU A 133 -14.07 -5.73 -15.23
C LEU A 133 -14.07 -5.24 -13.77
N MET A 134 -15.20 -5.38 -13.07
CA MET A 134 -15.47 -4.65 -11.82
C MET A 134 -15.63 -5.52 -10.57
N THR A 135 -15.76 -6.83 -10.71
CA THR A 135 -15.85 -7.77 -9.57
C THR A 135 -14.53 -8.51 -9.36
N GLU A 136 -14.27 -8.98 -8.13
CA GLU A 136 -13.04 -9.71 -7.79
C GLU A 136 -11.79 -8.90 -8.15
N SER A 137 -11.91 -7.57 -8.07
CA SER A 137 -11.02 -6.62 -8.72
C SER A 137 -9.60 -6.65 -8.18
N ARG A 138 -9.38 -7.24 -6.99
CA ARG A 138 -8.09 -7.39 -6.31
C ARG A 138 -7.60 -8.84 -6.26
N ASP A 139 -8.23 -9.77 -6.99
CA ASP A 139 -7.76 -11.13 -7.17
C ASP A 139 -6.97 -11.26 -8.49
N VAL A 140 -5.65 -11.44 -8.39
CA VAL A 140 -4.74 -11.56 -9.54
C VAL A 140 -5.09 -12.72 -10.49
N TYR A 141 -5.76 -13.76 -9.98
CA TYR A 141 -6.12 -14.94 -10.73
C TYR A 141 -7.44 -14.75 -11.49
N LYS A 142 -8.29 -13.80 -11.07
CA LYS A 142 -9.60 -13.53 -11.68
C LYS A 142 -9.66 -12.20 -12.44
N SER A 143 -9.06 -11.14 -11.90
CA SER A 143 -9.09 -9.78 -12.45
C SER A 143 -7.94 -9.52 -13.42
N HIS A 144 -8.26 -9.28 -14.69
CA HIS A 144 -7.26 -8.92 -15.70
C HIS A 144 -6.64 -7.54 -15.47
N THR A 145 -7.41 -6.59 -14.94
CA THR A 145 -6.92 -5.24 -14.65
C THR A 145 -5.89 -5.27 -13.54
N PHE A 146 -6.17 -6.00 -12.46
CA PHE A 146 -5.24 -6.14 -11.35
C PHE A 146 -4.04 -7.02 -11.68
N ARG A 147 -4.23 -8.08 -12.48
CA ARG A 147 -3.11 -8.86 -13.02
C ARG A 147 -2.17 -7.99 -13.84
N THR A 148 -2.72 -7.17 -14.75
CA THR A 148 -1.93 -6.22 -15.56
C THR A 148 -1.23 -5.20 -14.67
N PHE A 149 -1.92 -4.66 -13.65
CA PHE A 149 -1.34 -3.72 -12.70
C PHE A 149 -0.15 -4.33 -11.96
N GLN A 150 -0.32 -5.50 -11.35
CA GLN A 150 0.74 -6.22 -10.66
C GLN A 150 1.91 -6.57 -11.58
N HIS A 151 1.63 -6.85 -12.85
CA HIS A 151 2.64 -7.09 -13.85
C HIS A 151 3.53 -5.86 -14.11
N PHE A 152 2.96 -4.66 -14.16
CA PHE A 152 3.73 -3.41 -14.28
C PHE A 152 4.43 -3.04 -12.97
N THR A 153 3.77 -3.22 -11.83
CA THR A 153 4.32 -2.93 -10.51
C THR A 153 5.58 -3.76 -10.25
N LEU A 154 5.50 -5.08 -10.43
CA LEU A 154 6.59 -6.02 -10.13
C LEU A 154 7.55 -6.28 -11.30
N GLY A 155 7.11 -6.05 -12.55
CA GLY A 155 7.83 -6.51 -13.74
C GLY A 155 7.70 -8.03 -13.97
N SER A 156 7.99 -8.49 -15.19
CA SER A 156 7.67 -9.85 -15.64
C SER A 156 8.29 -10.95 -14.80
N GLU A 157 9.55 -10.80 -14.41
CA GLU A 157 10.29 -11.84 -13.69
C GLU A 157 9.72 -12.06 -12.29
N MET A 158 9.55 -10.97 -11.54
CA MET A 158 9.04 -11.02 -10.18
C MET A 158 7.53 -11.33 -10.15
N PHE A 159 6.77 -10.87 -11.14
CA PHE A 159 5.38 -11.27 -11.30
C PHE A 159 5.23 -12.79 -11.44
N ARG A 160 6.03 -13.42 -12.34
CA ARG A 160 6.00 -14.88 -12.56
C ARG A 160 6.37 -15.65 -11.29
N SER A 161 7.40 -15.21 -10.56
CA SER A 161 7.82 -15.89 -9.34
C SER A 161 6.81 -15.74 -8.20
N THR A 162 6.18 -14.56 -8.07
CA THR A 162 5.19 -14.24 -7.03
C THR A 162 3.88 -15.00 -7.23
N TYR A 163 3.33 -14.95 -8.45
CA TYR A 163 1.97 -15.45 -8.70
C TYR A 163 1.93 -16.84 -9.31
N GLN A 164 3.06 -17.35 -9.81
CA GLN A 164 3.16 -18.63 -10.53
C GLN A 164 2.25 -18.68 -11.77
N VAL A 165 2.07 -17.53 -12.42
CA VAL A 165 1.34 -17.37 -13.68
C VAL A 165 2.31 -16.83 -14.73
N PRO A 166 2.23 -17.27 -16.00
CA PRO A 166 3.03 -16.69 -17.07
C PRO A 166 2.85 -15.17 -17.17
N ALA A 167 3.92 -14.49 -17.54
CA ALA A 167 3.86 -13.09 -17.93
C ALA A 167 3.09 -12.99 -19.26
N GLU A 168 2.07 -12.13 -19.32
CA GLU A 168 1.28 -11.91 -20.55
C GLU A 168 2.00 -10.97 -21.54
N PHE A 169 2.94 -10.18 -21.03
CA PHE A 169 3.77 -9.26 -21.80
C PHE A 169 5.08 -8.99 -21.05
N GLU A 170 6.08 -8.43 -21.71
CA GLU A 170 7.32 -8.05 -21.02
C GLU A 170 7.23 -6.63 -20.46
N ALA A 171 7.59 -6.47 -19.18
CA ALA A 171 7.63 -5.19 -18.49
C ALA A 171 8.74 -5.17 -17.43
N GLN A 172 9.37 -4.00 -17.27
CA GLN A 172 10.23 -3.70 -16.12
C GLN A 172 9.36 -3.36 -14.90
N SER A 173 9.90 -3.55 -13.70
CA SER A 173 9.22 -3.15 -12.46
C SER A 173 9.16 -1.63 -12.38
N LEU A 174 7.95 -1.08 -12.40
CA LEU A 174 7.75 0.35 -12.21
C LEU A 174 8.00 0.79 -10.77
N LEU A 175 7.85 -0.11 -9.78
CA LEU A 175 8.34 0.19 -8.43
C LEU A 175 9.85 0.46 -8.43
N LEU A 176 10.64 -0.35 -9.15
CA LEU A 176 12.09 -0.14 -9.19
C LEU A 176 12.53 1.03 -10.08
N THR A 177 11.81 1.32 -11.16
CA THR A 177 12.23 2.37 -12.12
C THR A 177 11.68 3.75 -11.79
N GLU A 178 10.54 3.85 -11.11
CA GLU A 178 9.85 5.13 -10.87
C GLU A 178 9.87 5.57 -9.40
N ASP A 179 9.96 4.66 -8.44
CA ASP A 179 10.19 5.05 -7.05
C ASP A 179 11.62 5.60 -6.89
N LYS A 180 11.81 6.49 -5.91
CA LYS A 180 13.12 7.06 -5.58
C LYS A 180 13.41 6.94 -4.10
N ALA A 181 14.64 6.59 -3.74
CA ALA A 181 15.06 6.62 -2.35
C ALA A 181 15.05 8.07 -1.83
N ASN A 182 14.39 8.30 -0.70
CA ASN A 182 14.44 9.57 0.03
C ASN A 182 15.66 9.67 0.95
N ILE A 183 16.40 8.57 1.11
CA ILE A 183 17.56 8.49 1.99
C ILE A 183 18.84 8.21 1.21
N ASN A 184 19.90 8.90 1.63
CA ASN A 184 21.26 8.73 1.13
C ASN A 184 22.11 7.87 2.09
N ALA A 185 23.39 7.72 1.79
CA ALA A 185 24.31 6.91 2.59
C ALA A 185 24.47 7.43 4.03
N ASP A 186 24.57 8.75 4.20
CA ASP A 186 24.77 9.38 5.51
C ASP A 186 23.54 9.20 6.41
N ILE A 187 22.34 9.31 5.83
CA ILE A 187 21.08 9.04 6.55
C ILE A 187 21.02 7.57 6.98
N ARG A 188 21.36 6.63 6.08
CA ARG A 188 21.42 5.20 6.43
C ARG A 188 22.39 4.93 7.57
N GLU A 189 23.58 5.54 7.55
CA GLU A 189 24.57 5.37 8.60
C GLU A 189 24.03 5.83 9.96
N ARG A 190 23.36 7.00 10.01
CA ARG A 190 22.73 7.50 11.24
C ARG A 190 21.60 6.60 11.73
N LEU A 191 20.74 6.12 10.83
CA LEU A 191 19.69 5.17 11.18
C LEU A 191 20.28 3.86 11.77
N ARG A 192 21.42 3.41 11.26
CA ARG A 192 22.13 2.20 11.70
C ARG A 192 23.03 2.37 12.92
N HIS A 193 23.02 3.52 13.58
CA HIS A 193 23.77 3.69 14.83
C HIS A 193 23.42 2.58 15.82
N GLU A 194 24.41 2.03 16.54
CA GLU A 194 24.28 0.88 17.46
C GLU A 194 23.20 1.01 18.56
N ARG A 195 22.67 2.22 18.78
CA ARG A 195 21.61 2.48 19.77
C ARG A 195 20.21 2.28 19.18
N ASN A 196 20.10 2.25 17.86
CA ASN A 196 18.87 2.18 17.09
C ASN A 196 18.57 0.74 16.69
N PHE A 197 17.32 0.35 16.95
CA PHE A 197 16.71 -0.90 16.51
C PHE A 197 15.60 -0.50 15.56
N ILE A 198 15.71 -0.88 14.30
CA ILE A 198 14.89 -0.31 13.22
C ILE A 198 14.05 -1.39 12.56
N ALA A 199 12.80 -1.05 12.22
CA ALA A 199 11.95 -1.88 11.38
C ALA A 199 11.21 -1.04 10.35
N GLY A 200 11.02 -1.61 9.15
CA GLY A 200 10.05 -1.10 8.18
C GLY A 200 8.63 -1.31 8.69
N PHE A 201 7.76 -0.33 8.49
CA PHE A 201 6.41 -0.30 9.04
C PHE A 201 5.46 0.34 8.03
N THR A 202 4.83 -0.44 7.15
CA THR A 202 4.15 0.09 5.95
C THR A 202 2.84 -0.63 5.61
N ALA A 203 2.00 0.03 4.82
CA ALA A 203 0.80 -0.56 4.22
C ALA A 203 1.07 -1.23 2.86
N ARG A 204 2.29 -1.16 2.32
CA ARG A 204 2.63 -1.89 1.08
C ARG A 204 2.45 -3.41 1.28
N PRO A 205 1.99 -4.15 0.24
CA PRO A 205 2.08 -5.60 0.23
C PRO A 205 3.50 -6.08 0.49
N SER A 206 3.63 -7.29 1.02
CA SER A 206 4.94 -7.88 1.29
C SER A 206 4.89 -9.39 1.20
N LYS A 207 6.05 -10.03 1.28
CA LYS A 207 6.11 -11.47 1.58
C LYS A 207 5.54 -11.75 2.99
N PRO A 208 5.17 -13.01 3.28
CA PRO A 208 4.96 -13.48 4.64
C PRO A 208 6.19 -13.25 5.53
N PRO A 209 6.10 -13.48 6.85
CA PRO A 209 7.25 -13.35 7.76
C PRO A 209 8.46 -14.13 7.27
N LYS A 210 9.66 -13.56 7.36
CA LYS A 210 10.87 -14.18 6.82
C LYS A 210 11.21 -15.54 7.45
N GLU A 211 10.78 -15.78 8.69
CA GLU A 211 10.95 -17.07 9.38
C GLU A 211 9.99 -18.15 8.88
N TRP A 212 8.97 -17.80 8.09
CA TRP A 212 8.03 -18.75 7.51
C TRP A 212 8.60 -19.40 6.24
N ASP A 213 8.64 -20.74 6.23
CA ASP A 213 9.19 -21.56 5.14
C ASP A 213 8.12 -22.07 4.15
N GLY A 214 6.85 -21.75 4.38
CA GLY A 214 5.75 -22.18 3.53
C GLY A 214 5.61 -21.36 2.24
N SER A 215 4.46 -21.52 1.58
CA SER A 215 4.21 -20.87 0.29
C SER A 215 4.19 -19.34 0.41
N GLN A 216 4.94 -18.67 -0.47
CA GLN A 216 4.91 -17.22 -0.67
C GLN A 216 4.01 -16.84 -1.85
N ARG A 217 3.27 -17.80 -2.42
CA ARG A 217 2.44 -17.57 -3.61
C ARG A 217 1.37 -16.52 -3.31
N GLY A 218 1.29 -15.50 -4.16
CA GLY A 218 0.29 -14.43 -4.06
C GLY A 218 0.72 -13.24 -3.19
N TYR A 219 1.82 -13.34 -2.46
CA TYR A 219 2.34 -12.27 -1.61
C TYR A 219 3.35 -11.40 -2.36
N ALA A 220 2.88 -10.29 -2.91
CA ALA A 220 3.71 -9.37 -3.69
C ALA A 220 4.77 -8.70 -2.81
N PRO A 221 6.07 -8.79 -3.16
CA PRO A 221 7.17 -8.31 -2.32
C PRO A 221 7.42 -6.79 -2.44
N GLU A 222 6.35 -5.99 -2.45
CA GLU A 222 6.42 -4.57 -2.81
C GLU A 222 7.12 -3.72 -1.74
N ALA A 223 6.91 -4.06 -0.47
CA ALA A 223 7.60 -3.45 0.66
C ALA A 223 9.09 -3.84 0.70
N GLU A 224 9.42 -5.09 0.37
CA GLU A 224 10.82 -5.54 0.26
C GLU A 224 11.57 -4.77 -0.84
N LEU A 225 10.95 -4.54 -2.01
CA LEU A 225 11.51 -3.70 -3.07
C LEU A 225 11.76 -2.26 -2.59
N GLY A 226 10.84 -1.70 -1.79
CA GLY A 226 11.00 -0.38 -1.19
C GLY A 226 12.20 -0.30 -0.24
N LEU A 227 12.39 -1.32 0.61
CA LEU A 227 13.56 -1.41 1.48
C LEU A 227 14.86 -1.62 0.71
N GLU A 228 14.84 -2.41 -0.36
CA GLU A 228 15.99 -2.61 -1.25
C GLU A 228 16.42 -1.29 -1.88
N LEU A 229 15.47 -0.53 -2.45
CA LEU A 229 15.71 0.79 -3.01
C LEU A 229 16.29 1.77 -1.97
N ALA A 230 15.78 1.72 -0.73
CA ALA A 230 16.28 2.54 0.37
C ALA A 230 17.68 2.12 0.88
N GLY A 231 18.16 0.91 0.53
CA GLY A 231 19.41 0.34 1.04
C GLY A 231 19.29 -0.23 2.46
N LEU A 232 18.11 -0.73 2.82
CA LEU A 232 17.74 -1.26 4.14
C LEU A 232 17.08 -2.65 4.06
N ALA A 233 17.35 -3.45 3.03
CA ALA A 233 16.69 -4.75 2.80
C ALA A 233 16.89 -5.80 3.93
N ASP A 234 17.88 -5.61 4.79
CA ASP A 234 18.25 -6.50 5.90
C ASP A 234 17.48 -6.23 7.21
N ILE A 235 16.74 -5.11 7.29
CA ILE A 235 15.99 -4.77 8.51
C ILE A 235 14.69 -5.58 8.59
N PRO A 236 14.18 -5.88 9.80
CA PRO A 236 12.84 -6.45 9.97
C PRO A 236 11.77 -5.57 9.34
N LEU A 237 10.73 -6.19 8.80
CA LEU A 237 9.64 -5.51 8.11
C LEU A 237 8.30 -5.93 8.71
N MET A 238 7.44 -4.96 9.02
CA MET A 238 6.02 -5.17 9.32
C MET A 238 5.18 -4.46 8.27
N ALA A 239 4.74 -5.23 7.28
CA ALA A 239 4.05 -4.75 6.09
C ALA A 239 2.73 -5.50 5.87
N PHE A 240 1.91 -5.08 4.91
CA PHE A 240 0.55 -5.58 4.76
C PHE A 240 0.48 -7.09 4.50
N GLY A 241 1.40 -7.66 3.71
CA GLY A 241 1.43 -9.11 3.47
C GLY A 241 1.66 -9.94 4.73
N LYS A 242 2.34 -9.39 5.73
CA LYS A 242 2.52 -10.03 7.05
C LYS A 242 1.24 -9.96 7.89
N LEU A 243 0.46 -8.90 7.73
CA LEU A 243 -0.87 -8.77 8.33
C LEU A 243 -1.87 -9.71 7.65
N GLU A 244 -1.81 -9.86 6.32
CA GLU A 244 -2.59 -10.85 5.57
C GLU A 244 -2.28 -12.27 6.03
N PHE A 245 -1.00 -12.59 6.22
CA PHE A 245 -0.56 -13.88 6.71
C PHE A 245 -1.19 -14.23 8.07
N ILE A 246 -1.03 -13.36 9.08
CA ILE A 246 -1.56 -13.64 10.43
C ILE A 246 -3.10 -13.58 10.44
N ALA A 247 -3.72 -12.71 9.65
CA ALA A 247 -5.17 -12.62 9.55
C ALA A 247 -5.77 -13.90 8.95
N ALA A 248 -5.15 -14.45 7.90
CA ALA A 248 -5.58 -15.70 7.28
C ALA A 248 -5.52 -16.89 8.25
N GLN A 249 -4.51 -16.95 9.11
CA GLN A 249 -4.38 -18.00 10.13
C GLN A 249 -5.50 -17.98 11.18
N HIS A 250 -6.12 -16.81 11.38
CA HIS A 250 -7.10 -16.60 12.45
C HIS A 250 -8.49 -16.18 11.95
N GLY A 251 -8.73 -16.19 10.63
CA GLY A 251 -10.02 -15.81 10.04
C GLY A 251 -10.39 -14.34 10.25
N LEU A 252 -9.40 -13.44 10.27
CA LEU A 252 -9.60 -12.01 10.46
C LEU A 252 -9.57 -11.25 9.14
N ASN A 253 -10.08 -10.01 9.16
CA ASN A 253 -9.85 -9.06 8.08
C ASN A 253 -8.51 -8.32 8.30
N PRO A 254 -7.50 -8.48 7.41
CA PRO A 254 -6.18 -7.86 7.60
C PRO A 254 -6.23 -6.33 7.68
N ALA A 255 -7.20 -5.67 7.04
CA ALA A 255 -7.34 -4.21 7.11
C ALA A 255 -7.59 -3.70 8.55
N THR A 256 -8.17 -4.53 9.42
CA THR A 256 -8.40 -4.19 10.84
C THR A 256 -7.13 -4.22 11.68
N LEU A 257 -6.10 -4.94 11.21
CA LEU A 257 -4.81 -5.07 11.88
C LEU A 257 -3.83 -3.96 11.48
N MET A 258 -4.06 -3.31 10.35
CA MET A 258 -3.20 -2.28 9.78
C MET A 258 -3.31 -0.93 10.51
N LYS A 259 -2.28 -0.08 10.40
CA LYS A 259 -2.33 1.32 10.86
C LYS A 259 -3.68 1.99 10.47
N PRO A 260 -4.39 2.65 11.42
CA PRO A 260 -3.95 3.13 12.73
C PRO A 260 -4.05 2.13 13.89
N SER A 261 -4.30 0.84 13.63
CA SER A 261 -4.34 -0.17 14.69
C SER A 261 -2.99 -0.28 15.43
N PRO A 262 -2.98 -0.32 16.78
CA PRO A 262 -1.75 -0.56 17.54
C PRO A 262 -1.16 -1.95 17.34
N PHE A 263 -1.93 -2.92 16.81
CA PHE A 263 -1.42 -4.26 16.47
C PHE A 263 -0.18 -4.17 15.59
N HIS A 264 -0.29 -3.41 14.50
CA HIS A 264 0.78 -3.26 13.51
C HIS A 264 2.04 -2.66 14.13
N ALA A 265 1.88 -1.66 14.99
CA ALA A 265 3.00 -1.00 15.67
C ALA A 265 3.62 -1.88 16.77
N LEU A 266 2.82 -2.62 17.55
CA LEU A 266 3.34 -3.56 18.55
C LEU A 266 4.18 -4.66 17.90
N ALA A 267 3.71 -5.23 16.79
CA ALA A 267 4.49 -6.17 16.00
C ALA A 267 5.78 -5.52 15.48
N GLY A 268 5.71 -4.29 14.95
CA GLY A 268 6.88 -3.56 14.46
C GLY A 268 7.92 -3.31 15.54
N ILE A 269 7.48 -2.93 16.74
CA ILE A 269 8.36 -2.65 17.89
C ILE A 269 9.13 -3.89 18.30
N LEU A 270 8.42 -5.02 18.44
CA LEU A 270 9.05 -6.26 18.87
C LEU A 270 9.97 -6.80 17.78
N ALA A 271 9.55 -6.76 16.51
CA ALA A 271 10.37 -7.18 15.37
C ALA A 271 11.64 -6.35 15.23
N ALA A 272 11.58 -5.02 15.43
CA ALA A 272 12.76 -4.16 15.42
C ALA A 272 13.79 -4.58 16.48
N TRP A 273 13.32 -5.06 17.64
CA TRP A 273 14.18 -5.46 18.75
C TRP A 273 14.74 -6.88 18.59
N THR A 274 13.88 -7.86 18.32
CA THR A 274 14.27 -9.28 18.26
C THR A 274 14.88 -9.67 16.93
N GLY A 275 14.52 -8.95 15.87
CA GLY A 275 14.78 -9.34 14.49
C GLY A 275 13.88 -10.45 13.97
N ASP A 276 12.91 -10.93 14.76
CA ASP A 276 12.03 -12.07 14.43
C ASP A 276 10.61 -11.58 14.11
N GLU A 277 10.22 -11.69 12.83
CA GLU A 277 8.95 -11.16 12.33
C GLU A 277 7.76 -12.03 12.75
N LEU A 278 7.92 -13.35 12.67
CA LEU A 278 6.87 -14.30 13.00
C LEU A 278 6.55 -14.30 14.51
N LEU A 279 7.58 -14.27 15.36
CA LEU A 279 7.42 -14.16 16.81
C LEU A 279 6.67 -12.86 17.15
N ALA A 280 7.05 -11.75 16.53
CA ALA A 280 6.43 -10.46 16.78
C ALA A 280 4.95 -10.41 16.40
N LEU A 281 4.56 -11.00 15.26
CA LEU A 281 3.15 -11.09 14.84
C LEU A 281 2.32 -11.94 15.79
N ASN A 282 2.83 -13.11 16.20
CA ASN A 282 2.13 -13.96 17.15
C ASN A 282 1.96 -13.27 18.51
N ALA A 283 2.98 -12.56 19.00
CA ALA A 283 2.89 -11.81 20.24
C ALA A 283 1.87 -10.65 20.17
N ALA A 284 1.84 -9.92 19.05
CA ALA A 284 0.83 -8.90 18.81
C ALA A 284 -0.59 -9.50 18.72
N TYR A 285 -0.73 -10.71 18.16
CA TYR A 285 -2.01 -11.44 18.10
C TYR A 285 -2.48 -11.92 19.48
N ASP A 286 -1.59 -12.42 20.31
CA ASP A 286 -1.90 -12.76 21.71
C ASP A 286 -2.40 -11.53 22.48
N TRP A 287 -1.78 -10.37 22.26
CA TRP A 287 -2.28 -9.11 22.82
C TRP A 287 -3.65 -8.74 22.26
N TYR A 288 -3.84 -8.83 20.95
CA TYR A 288 -5.11 -8.48 20.29
C TYR A 288 -6.29 -9.30 20.82
N THR A 289 -6.06 -10.57 21.13
CA THR A 289 -7.11 -11.49 21.61
C THR A 289 -7.31 -11.44 23.13
N SER A 290 -6.24 -11.25 23.90
CA SER A 290 -6.30 -11.32 25.38
C SER A 290 -6.34 -9.95 26.07
N GLY A 291 -6.01 -8.88 25.35
CA GLY A 291 -5.78 -7.54 25.90
C GLY A 291 -4.52 -7.42 26.76
N LYS A 292 -3.65 -8.45 26.79
CA LYS A 292 -2.46 -8.49 27.65
C LYS A 292 -1.21 -8.78 26.83
N LEU A 293 -0.13 -8.05 27.12
CA LEU A 293 1.18 -8.39 26.56
C LEU A 293 1.66 -9.72 27.14
N ASN A 294 2.08 -10.63 26.26
CA ASN A 294 2.61 -11.92 26.65
C ASN A 294 4.09 -11.82 27.07
N GLY A 295 4.69 -12.96 27.41
CA GLY A 295 6.09 -13.04 27.85
C GLY A 295 7.11 -12.58 26.79
N GLN A 296 6.77 -12.56 25.50
CA GLN A 296 7.70 -12.16 24.44
C GLN A 296 8.08 -10.68 24.53
N PHE A 297 7.15 -9.82 24.94
CA PHE A 297 7.44 -8.40 25.17
C PHE A 297 8.42 -8.16 26.32
N SER A 298 8.67 -9.14 27.19
CA SER A 298 9.67 -9.02 28.26
C SER A 298 11.11 -8.98 27.75
N GLU A 299 11.35 -9.34 26.49
CA GLU A 299 12.66 -9.19 25.84
C GLU A 299 13.03 -7.73 25.59
N LEU A 300 12.05 -6.84 25.49
CA LEU A 300 12.27 -5.40 25.34
C LEU A 300 12.99 -4.84 26.58
N PRO A 301 13.86 -3.84 26.40
CA PRO A 301 14.48 -3.17 27.53
C PRO A 301 13.40 -2.49 28.39
N ARG A 302 13.60 -2.44 29.71
CA ARG A 302 12.61 -1.84 30.62
C ARG A 302 12.36 -0.36 30.31
N SER A 303 13.36 0.34 29.77
CA SER A 303 13.35 1.77 29.47
C SER A 303 13.96 2.05 28.10
N PHE A 304 13.22 2.72 27.20
CA PHE A 304 13.64 3.03 25.83
C PHE A 304 12.88 4.20 25.20
N GLU A 305 13.43 4.74 24.12
CA GLU A 305 12.77 5.73 23.28
C GLU A 305 12.10 5.02 22.08
N LEU A 306 10.83 5.30 21.85
CA LEU A 306 10.06 4.78 20.72
C LEU A 306 9.84 5.90 19.70
N TYR A 307 10.43 5.76 18.52
CA TYR A 307 10.29 6.68 17.41
C TYR A 307 9.39 6.08 16.34
N VAL A 308 8.53 6.92 15.76
CA VAL A 308 7.95 6.67 14.43
C VAL A 308 8.27 7.85 13.53
N ILE A 309 8.76 7.54 12.34
CA ILE A 309 8.91 8.50 11.25
C ILE A 309 7.87 8.12 10.20
N GLU A 310 6.91 9.01 9.98
CA GLU A 310 5.73 8.75 9.15
C GLU A 310 5.41 9.93 8.22
N ASP A 311 4.77 9.67 7.09
CA ASP A 311 4.21 10.70 6.21
C ASP A 311 2.69 10.90 6.38
N THR A 312 2.02 9.99 7.12
CA THR A 312 0.61 10.09 7.48
C THR A 312 0.34 10.00 8.99
N MET A 313 -0.83 10.47 9.40
CA MET A 313 -1.29 10.33 10.80
C MET A 313 -1.65 8.89 11.19
N GLY A 314 -1.80 7.97 10.23
CA GLY A 314 -2.16 6.58 10.50
C GLY A 314 -1.12 5.88 11.37
N GLY A 315 0.15 5.91 10.95
CA GLY A 315 1.24 5.30 11.70
C GLY A 315 1.53 6.02 13.02
N VAL A 316 1.42 7.36 13.05
CA VAL A 316 1.54 8.16 14.28
C VAL A 316 0.56 7.69 15.36
N ARG A 317 -0.72 7.49 15.00
CA ARG A 317 -1.74 7.02 15.94
C ARG A 317 -1.47 5.59 16.41
N ALA A 318 -1.09 4.70 15.49
CA ALA A 318 -0.75 3.31 15.83
C ALA A 318 0.40 3.25 16.86
N THR A 319 1.48 3.99 16.63
CA THR A 319 2.65 4.01 17.51
C THR A 319 2.36 4.63 18.87
N ARG A 320 1.61 5.75 18.92
CA ARG A 320 1.19 6.35 20.20
C ARG A 320 0.38 5.35 21.03
N ALA A 321 -0.61 4.71 20.42
CA ALA A 321 -1.43 3.71 21.12
C ALA A 321 -0.59 2.51 21.59
N ALA A 322 0.32 1.98 20.76
CA ALA A 322 1.23 0.91 21.16
C ALA A 322 2.16 1.31 22.31
N GLY A 323 2.69 2.54 22.30
CA GLY A 323 3.52 3.06 23.37
C GLY A 323 2.77 3.19 24.71
N GLU A 324 1.51 3.62 24.69
CA GLU A 324 0.68 3.65 25.91
C GLU A 324 0.39 2.24 26.45
N ILE A 325 0.08 1.27 25.58
CA ILE A 325 -0.08 -0.13 25.97
C ILE A 325 1.17 -0.67 26.68
N LEU A 326 2.36 -0.34 26.17
CA LEU A 326 3.63 -0.71 26.81
C LEU A 326 3.83 0.00 28.16
N ARG A 327 3.47 1.28 28.28
CA ARG A 327 3.51 2.01 29.56
C ARG A 327 2.58 1.41 30.60
N GLU A 328 1.36 1.04 30.21
CA GLU A 328 0.39 0.37 31.08
C GLU A 328 0.89 -1.01 31.55
N ALA A 329 1.68 -1.71 30.73
CA ALA A 329 2.41 -2.93 31.10
C ALA A 329 3.68 -2.66 31.94
N GLY A 330 3.94 -1.40 32.28
CA GLY A 330 5.00 -0.95 33.18
C GLY A 330 6.33 -0.59 32.53
N PHE A 331 6.43 -0.58 31.19
CA PHE A 331 7.65 -0.11 30.52
C PHE A 331 7.79 1.41 30.62
N GLU A 332 9.03 1.88 30.72
CA GLU A 332 9.36 3.31 30.66
C GLU A 332 9.62 3.70 29.20
N VAL A 333 8.55 4.03 28.47
CA VAL A 333 8.63 4.37 27.04
C VAL A 333 8.57 5.89 26.85
N SER A 334 9.54 6.48 26.17
CA SER A 334 9.46 7.87 25.67
C SER A 334 9.02 7.86 24.22
N ILE A 335 7.81 8.34 23.92
CA ILE A 335 7.22 8.26 22.57
C ILE A 335 7.54 9.54 21.79
N HIS A 336 8.15 9.38 20.63
CA HIS A 336 8.53 10.44 19.71
C HIS A 336 7.90 10.18 18.33
N THR A 337 6.98 11.04 17.92
CA THR A 337 6.30 10.93 16.63
C THR A 337 6.76 12.06 15.72
N LEU A 338 7.36 11.74 14.58
CA LEU A 338 7.94 12.72 13.66
C LEU A 338 7.30 12.56 12.27
N GLY A 339 6.81 13.66 11.70
CA GLY A 339 6.22 13.71 10.37
C GLY A 339 7.24 14.07 9.29
N LEU A 340 7.20 13.40 8.14
CA LEU A 340 7.84 13.87 6.90
C LEU A 340 6.77 14.31 5.90
N THR A 341 6.94 15.51 5.35
CA THR A 341 5.93 16.13 4.51
C THR A 341 6.33 16.23 3.04
N SER A 342 7.62 16.15 2.73
CA SER A 342 8.15 16.40 1.38
C SER A 342 7.70 17.75 0.81
N GLY A 343 7.45 18.75 1.68
CA GLY A 343 6.93 20.07 1.28
C GLY A 343 5.43 20.10 0.95
N ILE A 344 4.68 19.04 1.22
CA ILE A 344 3.23 18.96 0.95
C ILE A 344 2.45 19.59 2.11
N GLU A 345 1.82 20.75 1.88
CA GLU A 345 1.12 21.52 2.92
C GLU A 345 -0.07 20.77 3.53
N GLN A 346 -0.79 19.94 2.75
CA GLN A 346 -1.90 19.15 3.31
C GLN A 346 -1.42 18.16 4.38
N LYS A 347 -0.22 17.57 4.22
CA LYS A 347 0.40 16.71 5.23
C LYS A 347 0.86 17.53 6.43
N ALA A 348 1.52 18.67 6.18
CA ALA A 348 1.96 19.59 7.23
C ALA A 348 0.80 20.06 8.12
N GLU A 349 -0.35 20.42 7.52
CA GLU A 349 -1.55 20.83 8.24
C GLU A 349 -2.13 19.69 9.09
N ALA A 350 -2.10 18.45 8.60
CA ALA A 350 -2.55 17.29 9.39
C ALA A 350 -1.69 17.05 10.63
N PHE A 351 -0.36 17.16 10.51
CA PHE A 351 0.57 17.05 11.64
C PHE A 351 0.44 18.23 12.61
N ARG A 352 0.33 19.46 12.08
CA ARG A 352 0.13 20.69 12.87
C ARG A 352 -1.13 20.63 13.73
N LYS A 353 -2.26 20.17 13.17
CA LYS A 353 -3.52 19.95 13.92
C LYS A 353 -3.40 18.94 15.05
N SER A 354 -2.45 18.01 14.94
CA SER A 354 -2.27 16.90 15.87
C SER A 354 -1.08 17.08 16.83
N ASP A 355 -0.48 18.28 16.81
CA ASP A 355 0.73 18.64 17.56
C ASP A 355 1.86 17.60 17.38
N VAL A 356 2.10 17.22 16.12
CA VAL A 356 3.18 16.32 15.72
C VAL A 356 4.28 17.17 15.09
N PRO A 357 5.52 17.17 15.61
CA PRO A 357 6.66 17.77 14.93
C PRO A 357 6.81 17.19 13.54
N PHE A 358 7.01 18.05 12.53
CA PHE A 358 7.14 17.62 11.14
C PHE A 358 8.28 18.36 10.44
N PHE A 359 8.80 17.71 9.40
CA PHE A 359 9.95 18.15 8.65
C PHE A 359 9.67 18.02 7.15
N GLU A 360 10.37 18.79 6.33
CA GLU A 360 10.25 18.71 4.88
C GLU A 360 11.02 17.50 4.33
N ASN A 361 12.14 17.14 4.94
CA ASN A 361 13.06 16.11 4.48
C ASN A 361 13.85 15.48 5.64
N TRP A 362 14.62 14.45 5.33
CA TRP A 362 15.44 13.74 6.31
C TRP A 362 16.56 14.60 6.90
N GLU A 363 17.17 15.47 6.11
CA GLU A 363 18.27 16.33 6.57
C GLU A 363 17.80 17.23 7.73
N SER A 364 16.69 17.95 7.53
CA SER A 364 16.10 18.80 8.56
C SER A 364 15.60 18.02 9.78
N LEU A 365 15.06 16.81 9.57
CA LEU A 365 14.66 15.91 10.66
C LEU A 365 15.86 15.51 11.52
N LEU A 366 16.95 15.05 10.91
CA LEU A 366 18.12 14.55 11.62
C LEU A 366 18.86 15.65 12.39
N GLU A 367 18.91 16.87 11.85
CA GLU A 367 19.50 18.03 12.53
C GLU A 367 18.74 18.43 13.80
N GLN A 368 17.41 18.36 13.77
CA GLN A 368 16.55 18.91 14.82
C GLN A 368 16.08 17.85 15.83
N ALA A 369 15.89 16.61 15.40
CA ALA A 369 15.36 15.53 16.25
C ALA A 369 16.46 14.75 17.00
N GLY A 370 17.74 15.01 16.73
CA GLY A 370 18.86 14.34 17.40
C GLY A 370 18.91 12.83 17.16
N LEU A 371 18.49 12.41 15.97
CA LEU A 371 18.45 11.01 15.52
C LEU A 371 19.84 10.51 15.12
#